data_AF-A0A671L1K3-F1
#
_entry.id   AF-A0A671L1K3-F1
#
_cell.length_a   1.000
_cell.length_b   1.000
_cell.length_c   1.000
_cell.angle_alpha   90.00
_cell.angle_beta   90.00
_cell.angle_gamma   90.00
#
_symmetry.space_group_name_H-M   'P 1'
#
loop_
_entity.id
_entity.type
_entity.pdbx_description
1 polymer ?
#
loop_
_entity_poly.entity_id
_entity_poly.type
_entity_poly.pdbx_seq_one_letter_code
_entity_poly.pdbx_strand_id
1 'polypeptide(L)'
;MSTPNFHKLIGVHIQAMSQTENDHDENDESSAEASAELTSTGTYRDRSEEQRITETEKNERLQKRLQALSSELADTRDESKKTANDLIHAENVRLGRDKYKTLRQIRQGNTKQRIDEFESM
;
A
#
# COMPACT_ATOMS: atom_id res chain seq x y z
N MET A 1 32.04 11.71 39.23
CA MET A 1 33.04 11.52 38.16
C MET A 1 33.10 10.04 37.82
N SER A 2 32.62 9.64 36.63
CA SER A 2 33.15 8.52 35.83
C SER A 2 32.33 8.41 34.53
N THR A 3 32.96 8.69 33.40
CA THR A 3 32.63 8.21 32.05
C THR A 3 33.92 7.50 31.57
N PRO A 4 33.91 6.49 30.66
CA PRO A 4 33.19 6.55 29.37
C PRO A 4 32.70 5.21 28.74
N ASN A 5 31.92 5.39 27.65
CA ASN A 5 31.79 4.64 26.38
C ASN A 5 32.33 3.20 26.26
N PHE A 6 31.58 2.34 25.53
CA PHE A 6 32.03 1.84 24.21
C PHE A 6 30.90 1.13 23.44
N HIS A 7 30.77 1.56 22.18
CA HIS A 7 29.94 1.03 21.11
C HIS A 7 30.34 -0.42 20.77
N LYS A 8 29.39 -1.36 20.59
CA LYS A 8 29.66 -2.56 19.78
C LYS A 8 28.44 -2.99 18.95
N LEU A 9 28.69 -2.99 17.65
CA LEU A 9 27.89 -3.46 16.54
C LEU A 9 27.66 -4.99 16.58
N ILE A 10 26.48 -5.38 16.07
CA ILE A 10 26.18 -6.51 15.17
C ILE A 10 26.48 -7.94 15.66
N GLY A 11 25.43 -8.76 15.62
CA GLY A 11 25.53 -10.22 15.61
C GLY A 11 24.19 -10.86 15.30
N VAL A 12 23.83 -10.91 14.01
CA VAL A 12 22.74 -11.76 13.50
C VAL A 12 23.11 -13.20 13.82
N HIS A 13 22.32 -13.85 14.68
CA HIS A 13 22.49 -15.27 14.95
C HIS A 13 21.84 -16.07 13.82
N ILE A 14 22.68 -16.50 12.87
CA ILE A 14 22.34 -17.47 11.83
C ILE A 14 22.43 -18.85 12.48
N GLN A 15 21.27 -19.47 12.76
CA GLN A 15 21.22 -20.85 13.19
C GLN A 15 21.41 -21.76 11.98
N ALA A 16 22.51 -22.51 11.97
CA ALA A 16 22.85 -23.49 10.94
C ALA A 16 21.79 -24.60 10.88
N MET A 17 21.24 -24.83 9.69
CA MET A 17 20.32 -25.93 9.40
C MET A 17 21.12 -27.24 9.38
N SER A 18 20.79 -28.16 10.29
CA SER A 18 21.28 -29.54 10.25
C SER A 18 20.54 -30.30 9.15
N GLN A 19 21.31 -30.82 8.20
CA GLN A 19 20.88 -31.70 7.12
C GLN A 19 20.20 -32.97 7.66
N THR A 20 19.00 -33.24 7.17
CA THR A 20 18.42 -34.59 7.16
C THR A 20 18.18 -34.93 5.70
N GLU A 21 18.96 -35.87 5.18
CA GLU A 21 18.78 -36.50 3.88
C GLU A 21 17.41 -37.19 3.88
N ASN A 22 16.47 -36.62 3.14
CA ASN A 22 15.23 -37.28 2.75
C ASN A 22 15.38 -37.61 1.27
N ASP A 23 15.41 -38.90 0.95
CA ASP A 23 15.32 -39.43 -0.40
C ASP A 23 14.12 -38.80 -1.11
N HIS A 24 14.39 -37.87 -2.02
CA HIS A 24 13.38 -37.18 -2.80
C HIS A 24 13.06 -38.03 -4.03
N ASP A 25 11.96 -38.77 -3.95
CA ASP A 25 11.39 -39.50 -5.07
C ASP A 25 10.99 -38.47 -6.14
N GLU A 26 11.72 -38.47 -7.26
CA GLU A 26 11.53 -37.60 -8.43
C GLU A 26 10.21 -37.97 -9.14
N ASN A 27 9.10 -37.50 -8.61
CA ASN A 27 7.83 -37.39 -9.33
C ASN A 27 7.28 -35.97 -9.16
N ASP A 28 8.09 -35.00 -9.58
CA ASP A 28 7.74 -33.60 -9.75
C ASP A 28 7.07 -33.39 -11.11
N GLU A 29 5.82 -33.87 -11.24
CA GLU A 29 4.90 -33.44 -12.29
C GLU A 29 3.50 -33.29 -11.67
N SER A 30 3.38 -32.33 -10.75
CA SER A 30 2.11 -31.73 -10.37
C SER A 30 2.28 -30.23 -10.14
N SER A 31 3.02 -29.56 -11.02
CA SER A 31 3.04 -28.10 -11.15
C SER A 31 1.85 -27.60 -11.98
N ALA A 32 0.65 -28.09 -11.63
CA ALA A 32 -0.59 -27.62 -12.19
C ALA A 32 -1.60 -27.49 -11.04
N GLU A 33 -2.07 -26.26 -10.82
CA GLU A 33 -3.33 -25.99 -10.10
C GLU A 33 -3.29 -25.98 -8.57
N ALA A 34 -2.48 -25.09 -7.96
CA ALA A 34 -2.83 -24.54 -6.64
C ALA A 34 -3.98 -23.50 -6.75
N SER A 35 -5.05 -23.87 -7.46
CA SER A 35 -6.27 -23.09 -7.61
C SER A 35 -7.22 -23.43 -6.47
N ALA A 36 -7.71 -22.42 -5.76
CA ALA A 36 -8.69 -22.61 -4.69
C ALA A 36 -9.93 -21.73 -4.97
N GLU A 37 -11.12 -22.33 -4.83
CA GLU A 37 -12.36 -21.55 -4.83
C GLU A 37 -12.49 -20.78 -3.51
N LEU A 38 -12.76 -19.48 -3.59
CA LEU A 38 -13.07 -18.67 -2.42
C LEU A 38 -14.46 -19.04 -1.91
N THR A 39 -14.54 -19.69 -0.74
CA THR A 39 -15.82 -20.04 -0.11
C THR A 39 -16.60 -18.80 0.28
N SER A 40 -17.86 -18.68 -0.16
CA SER A 40 -18.74 -17.51 0.05
C SER A 40 -19.16 -17.26 1.51
N THR A 41 -18.76 -18.12 2.46
CA THR A 41 -19.24 -18.10 3.84
C THR A 41 -18.46 -17.09 4.67
N GLY A 42 -18.98 -15.87 4.81
CA GLY A 42 -18.61 -14.94 5.91
C GLY A 42 -18.40 -13.47 5.54
N THR A 43 -18.26 -13.12 4.26
CA THR A 43 -17.88 -11.75 3.85
C THR A 43 -18.71 -11.22 2.68
N TYR A 44 -19.99 -11.63 2.59
CA TYR A 44 -20.87 -11.19 1.51
C TYR A 44 -20.99 -9.66 1.51
N ARG A 45 -20.23 -9.01 0.62
CA ARG A 45 -20.33 -7.59 0.26
C ARG A 45 -19.97 -6.58 1.35
N ASP A 46 -19.06 -6.88 2.26
CA ASP A 46 -18.52 -5.81 3.11
C ASP A 46 -17.61 -4.89 2.27
N ARG A 47 -18.20 -3.82 1.72
CA ARG A 47 -17.53 -2.71 1.03
C ARG A 47 -17.45 -1.49 1.96
N SER A 48 -17.33 -1.72 3.27
CA SER A 48 -17.26 -0.66 4.29
C SER A 48 -16.19 0.39 3.99
N GLU A 49 -15.13 0.02 3.27
CA GLU A 49 -14.08 0.94 2.85
C GLU A 49 -14.56 2.08 1.95
N GLU A 50 -15.69 1.90 1.26
CA GLU A 50 -16.24 2.97 0.42
C GLU A 50 -16.80 4.09 1.29
N GLN A 51 -17.36 3.77 2.46
CA GLN A 51 -17.90 4.79 3.37
C GLN A 51 -16.80 5.47 4.21
N ARG A 52 -15.56 5.01 4.15
CA ARG A 52 -14.44 5.61 4.89
C ARG A 52 -14.11 7.00 4.34
N ILE A 53 -13.69 7.86 5.25
CA ILE A 53 -13.10 9.18 4.97
C ILE A 53 -11.65 9.20 5.45
N THR A 54 -10.85 10.10 4.89
CA THR A 54 -9.45 10.20 5.27
C THR A 54 -9.30 10.77 6.69
N GLU A 55 -8.20 10.43 7.37
CA GLU A 55 -7.89 11.03 8.67
C GLU A 55 -7.79 12.56 8.54
N THR A 56 -7.19 13.04 7.46
CA THR A 56 -7.08 14.47 7.14
C THR A 56 -8.44 15.15 7.02
N GLU A 57 -9.46 14.45 6.49
CA GLU A 57 -10.81 15.01 6.32
C GLU A 57 -11.59 15.08 7.64
N LYS A 58 -11.44 14.08 8.52
CA LYS A 58 -12.18 14.07 9.81
C LYS A 58 -11.46 14.79 10.95
N ASN A 59 -10.17 15.07 10.82
CA ASN A 59 -9.34 15.64 11.88
C ASN A 59 -8.82 17.03 11.50
N GLU A 60 -9.54 18.06 11.95
CA GLU A 60 -9.19 19.46 11.65
C GLU A 60 -7.77 19.84 12.08
N ARG A 61 -7.27 19.29 13.20
CA ARG A 61 -5.92 19.57 13.68
C ARG A 61 -4.88 19.01 12.73
N LEU A 62 -5.10 17.80 12.22
CA LEU A 62 -4.22 17.19 11.22
C LEU A 62 -4.26 18.00 9.91
N GLN A 63 -5.45 18.38 9.45
CA GLN A 63 -5.61 19.18 8.24
C GLN A 63 -4.83 20.51 8.33
N LYS A 64 -5.02 21.25 9.43
CA LYS A 64 -4.31 22.52 9.66
C LYS A 64 -2.80 22.35 9.69
N ARG A 65 -2.30 21.27 10.32
CA ARG A 65 -0.86 20.95 10.36
C ARG A 65 -0.28 20.65 8.98
N LEU A 66 -1.00 19.87 8.17
CA LEU A 66 -0.56 19.57 6.81
C LEU A 66 -0.56 20.82 5.92
N GLN A 67 -1.55 21.71 6.07
CA GLN A 67 -1.58 22.99 5.38
C GLN A 67 -0.41 23.89 5.80
N ALA A 68 -0.14 24.03 7.10
CA ALA A 68 0.98 24.80 7.61
C ALA A 68 2.33 24.29 7.08
N LEU A 69 2.57 22.98 7.19
CA LEU A 69 3.80 22.36 6.68
C LEU A 69 3.94 22.51 5.16
N SER A 70 2.83 22.42 4.42
CA SER A 70 2.84 22.62 2.96
C SER A 70 3.26 24.04 2.59
N SER A 71 2.80 25.05 3.34
CA SER A 71 3.22 26.44 3.15
C SER A 71 4.68 26.66 3.53
N GLU A 72 5.15 26.11 4.65
CA GLU A 72 6.54 26.23 5.10
C GLU A 72 7.53 25.59 4.11
N LEU A 73 7.16 24.45 3.50
CA LEU A 73 8.02 23.78 2.53
C LEU A 73 7.99 24.45 1.15
N ALA A 74 6.94 25.23 0.82
CA ALA A 74 6.79 25.83 -0.51
C ALA A 74 7.96 26.76 -0.87
N ASP A 75 8.47 27.52 0.10
CA ASP A 75 9.56 28.49 -0.10
C ASP A 75 10.91 27.82 -0.38
N THR A 76 11.09 26.57 0.07
CA THR A 76 12.35 25.83 -0.06
C THR A 76 12.31 24.77 -1.15
N ARG A 77 11.15 24.55 -1.78
CA ARG A 77 10.95 23.50 -2.77
C ARG A 77 11.58 23.89 -4.12
N ASP A 78 12.44 23.01 -4.63
CA ASP A 78 12.97 23.12 -5.99
C ASP A 78 11.97 22.51 -6.99
N GLU A 79 11.28 23.37 -7.74
CA GLU A 79 10.27 23.00 -8.73
C GLU A 79 10.82 22.12 -9.87
N SER A 80 12.13 22.18 -10.14
CA SER A 80 12.77 21.36 -11.18
C SER A 80 12.94 19.88 -10.78
N LYS A 81 12.81 19.58 -9.48
CA LYS A 81 13.03 18.24 -8.90
C LYS A 81 11.75 17.47 -8.61
N LYS A 82 10.61 17.93 -9.13
CA LYS A 82 9.35 17.20 -9.01
C LYS A 82 9.44 15.85 -9.72
N THR A 83 9.06 14.79 -9.00
CA THR A 83 8.90 13.46 -9.58
C THR A 83 7.55 13.33 -10.29
N ALA A 84 7.39 12.29 -11.12
CA ALA A 84 6.10 11.98 -11.72
C ALA A 84 4.98 11.77 -10.68
N ASN A 85 5.31 11.14 -9.55
CA ASN A 85 4.35 10.90 -8.46
C ASN A 85 3.93 12.20 -7.77
N ASP A 86 4.82 13.20 -7.66
CA ASP A 86 4.47 14.51 -7.11
C ASP A 86 3.46 15.24 -7.99
N LEU A 87 3.63 15.15 -9.31
CA LEU A 87 2.69 15.73 -10.28
C LEU A 87 1.32 15.05 -10.21
N ILE A 88 1.30 13.71 -10.16
CA ILE A 88 0.06 12.93 -10.02
C ILE A 88 -0.63 13.26 -8.69
N HIS A 89 0.12 13.36 -7.59
CA HIS A 89 -0.44 13.71 -6.29
C HIS A 89 -1.03 15.12 -6.29
N ALA A 90 -0.30 16.10 -6.82
CA ALA A 90 -0.77 17.48 -6.92
C ALA A 90 -2.08 17.57 -7.73
N GLU A 91 -2.17 16.85 -8.84
CA GLU A 91 -3.37 16.80 -9.67
C GLU A 91 -4.54 16.10 -8.95
N ASN A 92 -4.27 15.00 -8.25
CA ASN A 92 -5.28 14.32 -7.44
C ASN A 92 -5.84 15.23 -6.35
N VAL A 93 -4.98 15.96 -5.63
CA VAL A 93 -5.39 16.94 -4.62
C VAL A 93 -6.18 18.07 -5.27
N ARG A 94 -5.74 18.60 -6.42
CA ARG A 94 -6.42 19.66 -7.16
C ARG A 94 -7.84 19.26 -7.58
N LEU A 95 -8.03 18.00 -7.96
CA LEU A 95 -9.33 17.43 -8.33
C LEU A 95 -10.16 16.95 -7.12
N GLY A 96 -9.66 17.12 -5.89
CA GLY A 96 -10.34 16.67 -4.68
C GLY A 96 -10.44 15.14 -4.56
N ARG A 97 -9.55 14.40 -5.24
CA ARG A 97 -9.48 12.94 -5.15
C ARG A 97 -8.78 12.52 -3.87
N ASP A 98 -9.37 11.55 -3.19
CA ASP A 98 -8.73 10.81 -2.12
C ASP A 98 -8.84 9.31 -2.36
N LYS A 99 -8.15 8.52 -1.52
CA LYS A 99 -8.09 7.07 -1.64
C LYS A 99 -9.48 6.42 -1.64
N TYR A 100 -10.38 6.81 -0.75
CA TYR A 100 -11.69 6.17 -0.59
C TYR A 100 -12.71 6.67 -1.61
N LYS A 101 -12.67 7.96 -1.98
CA LYS A 101 -13.45 8.51 -3.10
C LYS A 101 -13.07 7.82 -4.42
N THR A 102 -11.78 7.61 -4.67
CA THR A 102 -11.30 6.92 -5.88
C THR A 102 -11.72 5.45 -5.91
N LEU A 103 -11.55 4.71 -4.79
CA LEU A 103 -12.01 3.32 -4.69
C LEU A 103 -13.50 3.16 -4.98
N ARG A 104 -14.33 4.04 -4.41
CA ARG A 104 -15.77 4.08 -4.68
C ARG A 104 -16.06 4.32 -6.16
N GLN A 105 -15.36 5.27 -6.78
CA GLN A 105 -15.58 5.66 -8.17
C GLN A 105 -15.24 4.54 -9.15
N ILE A 106 -14.05 3.93 -9.05
CA ILE A 106 -13.59 2.88 -9.98
C ILE A 106 -14.36 1.55 -9.83
N ARG A 107 -15.14 1.41 -8.76
CA ARG A 107 -16.00 0.24 -8.53
C ARG A 107 -17.48 0.53 -8.80
N GLN A 108 -17.81 1.66 -9.41
CA GLN A 108 -19.15 1.90 -9.96
C GLN A 108 -19.41 1.00 -11.17
N GLY A 109 -20.68 0.80 -11.49
CA GLY A 109 -21.09 -0.12 -12.55
C GLY A 109 -21.10 -1.59 -12.12
N ASN A 110 -21.61 -2.44 -13.00
CA ASN A 110 -21.62 -3.88 -12.76
C ASN A 110 -20.25 -4.52 -13.08
N THR A 111 -20.07 -5.79 -12.75
CA THR A 111 -18.81 -6.51 -12.99
C THR A 111 -18.46 -6.57 -14.48
N LYS A 112 -19.45 -6.76 -15.37
CA LYS A 112 -19.21 -6.82 -16.82
C LYS A 112 -18.66 -5.50 -17.34
N GLN A 113 -19.26 -4.38 -16.99
CA GLN A 113 -18.81 -3.05 -17.44
C GLN A 113 -17.36 -2.75 -17.04
N ARG A 114 -16.97 -3.10 -15.81
CA ARG A 114 -15.61 -2.88 -15.31
C ARG A 114 -14.58 -3.79 -16.00
N ILE A 115 -14.98 -5.00 -16.39
CA ILE A 115 -14.15 -5.90 -17.20
C ILE A 115 -14.05 -5.36 -18.64
N ASP A 116 -15.16 -4.96 -19.24
CA ASP A 116 -15.18 -4.38 -20.60
C ASP A 116 -14.28 -3.14 -20.69
N GLU A 117 -14.32 -2.24 -19.69
CA GLU A 117 -13.42 -1.08 -19.58
C GLU A 117 -11.95 -1.51 -19.54
N PHE A 118 -11.61 -2.46 -18.65
CA PHE A 118 -10.26 -2.99 -18.53
C PHE A 118 -9.71 -3.58 -19.84
N GLU A 119 -10.51 -4.37 -20.58
CA GLU A 119 -10.11 -4.96 -21.86
C GLU A 119 -9.95 -3.92 -22.99
N SER A 120 -10.44 -2.70 -22.78
CA SER A 120 -10.35 -1.59 -23.76
C SER A 120 -9.23 -0.59 -23.51
N MET A 121 -8.49 -0.72 -22.39
CA MET A 121 -7.38 0.15 -22.01
C MET A 121 -6.07 -0.28 -22.67
#